data_AF-A0AAD2EK80-F1
#
_entry.id   AF-A0AAD2EK80-F1
#
_cell.length_a   1.000
_cell.length_b   1.000
_cell.length_c   1.000
_cell.angle_alpha   90.00
_cell.angle_beta   90.00
_cell.angle_gamma   90.00
#
_symmetry.space_group_name_H-M   'P 1'
#
loop_
_entity.id
_entity.type
_entity.pdbx_description
1 polymer ?
#
loop_
_entity_poly.entity_id
_entity_poly.type
_entity_poly.pdbx_seq_one_letter_code
_entity_poly.pdbx_strand_id
1 'polypeptide(L)' 'MKAYPMIFNPRVKAAIDAQRFEDVFVSYRGIMIGNGEVWISGISERGRSKPTIKIISINNQ' A
#
# COMPACT_ATOMS: atom_id res chain seq x y z
N MET A 1 -20.20 1.25 0.24
CA MET A 1 -19.27 0.12 0.05
C MET A 1 -18.90 -0.20 -1.42
N LYS A 2 -19.38 0.54 -2.43
CA LYS A 2 -19.13 0.22 -3.85
C LYS A 2 -17.70 0.49 -4.37
N ALA A 3 -16.95 1.37 -3.72
CA ALA A 3 -15.61 1.77 -4.18
C ALA A 3 -14.53 0.72 -3.90
N TYR A 4 -14.68 -0.12 -2.87
CA TYR A 4 -13.63 -1.05 -2.48
C TYR A 4 -13.31 -2.07 -3.59
N PRO A 5 -14.28 -2.75 -4.23
CA PRO A 5 -13.99 -3.65 -5.35
C PRO A 5 -13.44 -2.94 -6.59
N MET A 6 -13.69 -1.64 -6.74
CA MET A 6 -13.13 -0.84 -7.84
C MET A 6 -11.65 -0.49 -7.59
N ILE A 7 -11.29 -0.20 -6.34
CA ILE A 7 -9.94 0.14 -5.92
C ILE A 7 -9.08 -1.13 -5.79
N PHE A 8 -9.55 -2.11 -5.01
CA PHE A 8 -8.96 -3.45 -4.91
C PHE A 8 -9.59 -4.39 -5.94
N ASN A 9 -9.36 -4.03 -7.20
CA ASN A 9 -9.78 -4.84 -8.34
C ASN A 9 -8.96 -6.16 -8.42
N PRO A 10 -9.32 -7.10 -9.32
CA PRO A 10 -8.60 -8.38 -9.44
C PRO A 10 -7.09 -8.22 -9.70
N ARG A 11 -6.67 -7.19 -10.45
CA ARG A 11 -5.26 -6.91 -10.72
C ARG A 11 -4.51 -6.58 -9.42
N VAL A 12 -5.00 -5.62 -8.65
CA VAL A 12 -4.36 -5.20 -7.39
C VAL A 12 -4.29 -6.37 -6.42
N LYS A 13 -5.36 -7.19 -6.32
CA LYS A 13 -5.36 -8.39 -5.48
C LYS A 13 -4.31 -9.41 -5.92
N ALA A 14 -4.24 -9.71 -7.21
CA ALA A 14 -3.24 -10.62 -7.75
C ALA A 14 -1.80 -10.14 -7.51
N ALA A 15 -1.55 -8.83 -7.61
CA ALA A 15 -0.24 -8.25 -7.31
C ALA A 15 0.14 -8.41 -5.82
N ILE A 16 -0.83 -8.25 -4.91
CA ILE A 16 -0.61 -8.47 -3.46
C ILE A 16 -0.39 -9.96 -3.17
N ASP A 17 -1.21 -10.84 -3.75
CA ASP A 17 -1.12 -12.29 -3.52
C ASP A 17 0.19 -12.88 -4.07
N ALA A 18 0.71 -12.31 -5.16
CA ALA A 18 2.00 -12.70 -5.74
C ALA A 18 3.21 -12.09 -5.03
N GLN A 19 3.02 -11.15 -4.09
CA GLN A 19 4.12 -10.48 -3.40
C GLN A 19 4.93 -11.47 -2.56
N ARG A 20 6.24 -11.54 -2.82
CA ARG A 20 7.19 -12.25 -1.96
C ARG A 20 7.93 -11.28 -1.07
N PHE A 21 8.37 -11.73 0.09
CA PHE A 21 9.07 -10.87 1.04
C PHE A 21 10.37 -10.27 0.46
N GLU A 22 11.12 -11.05 -0.32
CA GLU A 22 12.36 -10.61 -0.97
C GLU A 22 12.17 -9.56 -2.06
N ASP A 23 10.96 -9.46 -2.62
CA ASP A 23 10.62 -8.50 -3.68
C ASP A 23 10.02 -7.21 -3.10
N VAL A 24 9.95 -7.06 -1.77
CA VAL A 24 9.40 -5.86 -1.12
C VAL A 24 10.35 -4.70 -1.33
N PHE A 25 9.86 -3.64 -1.95
CA PHE A 25 10.62 -2.40 -2.07
C PHE A 25 10.47 -1.56 -0.80
N VAL A 26 11.61 -1.23 -0.18
CA VAL A 26 11.68 -0.39 1.02
C VAL A 26 12.53 0.84 0.74
N SER A 27 12.01 2.02 1.09
CA SER A 27 12.76 3.27 1.02
C SER A 27 12.37 4.22 2.15
N TYR A 28 13.04 5.37 2.22
CA TYR A 28 12.68 6.44 3.15
C TYR A 28 11.24 6.98 2.96
N ARG A 29 10.61 6.71 1.81
CA ARG A 29 9.23 7.11 1.50
C ARG A 29 8.19 6.13 2.04
N GLY A 30 8.60 4.89 2.33
CA GLY A 30 7.72 3.83 2.79
C GLY A 30 8.01 2.49 2.11
N ILE A 31 7.04 1.59 2.23
CA ILE A 31 7.05 0.24 1.68
C ILE A 31 6.14 0.22 0.45
N MET A 32 6.62 -0.38 -0.62
CA MET A 32 5.80 -0.67 -1.80
C MET A 32 5.71 -2.18 -2.00
N ILE A 33 4.49 -2.64 -2.25
CA ILE A 33 4.18 -4.02 -2.58
C ILE A 33 3.39 -4.07 -3.90
N GLY A 34 3.44 -5.23 -4.54
CA GLY A 34 3.23 -5.36 -5.97
C GLY A 34 4.42 -4.78 -6.73
N ASN A 35 4.24 -4.61 -8.03
CA ASN A 35 5.17 -3.87 -8.89
C ASN A 35 4.77 -2.38 -8.96
N GLY A 36 4.41 -1.81 -7.80
CA GLY A 36 3.95 -0.43 -7.66
C GLY A 36 2.47 -0.26 -7.34
N GLU A 37 1.70 -1.34 -7.21
CA GLU A 37 0.26 -1.29 -6.95
C GLU A 37 -0.11 -0.67 -5.60
N VAL A 38 0.65 -0.92 -4.52
CA VAL A 38 0.28 -0.44 -3.18
C VAL A 38 1.46 0.19 -2.46
N TRP A 39 1.23 1.37 -1.88
CA TRP A 39 2.19 2.06 -1.02
C TRP A 39 1.69 2.15 0.41
N ILE A 40 2.57 1.82 1.36
CA ILE A 40 2.32 1.83 2.80
C ILE A 40 3.36 2.73 3.45
N SER A 41 2.91 3.68 4.26
CA SER A 41 3.83 4.57 4.97
C SER A 41 3.25 5.08 6.29
N GLY A 42 4.14 5.63 7.12
CA GLY A 42 3.77 6.28 8.36
C GLY A 42 3.24 7.69 8.11
N ILE A 43 2.01 7.94 8.52
CA ILE A 43 1.43 9.29 8.53
C ILE A 43 1.53 9.85 9.95
N SER A 44 2.18 11.01 10.06
CA SER A 44 2.25 11.77 11.30
C SER A 44 0.99 12.62 11.44
N GLU A 45 0.21 12.36 12.50
CA GLU A 45 -1.00 13.09 12.82
C GLU A 45 -0.74 14.01 14.02
N ARG A 46 -1.33 15.21 14.02
CA ARG A 46 -1.14 16.18 15.11
C ARG A 46 -1.58 15.56 16.45
N GLY A 47 -0.73 15.67 17.46
CA GLY A 47 -1.00 15.12 18.80
C GLY A 47 -0.66 13.64 18.96
N ARG A 48 -0.13 12.96 17.93
CA ARG A 48 0.43 11.61 18.06
C ARG A 48 1.95 11.64 18.14
N SER A 49 2.49 10.89 19.09
CA SER A 49 3.94 10.69 19.27
C SER A 49 4.53 9.62 18.35
N LYS A 50 3.69 8.76 17.78
CA LYS A 50 4.09 7.70 16.84
C LYS A 50 3.32 7.85 15.52
N PRO A 51 3.97 7.63 14.37
CA PRO A 51 3.28 7.63 13.10
C PRO A 51 2.28 6.48 13.02
N THR A 52 1.18 6.70 12.31
CA THR A 52 0.19 5.67 12.03
C THR A 52 0.47 5.06 10.67
N ILE A 53 0.63 3.74 10.62
CA ILE A 53 0.85 3.02 9.36
C ILE A 53 -0.47 2.98 8.59
N LYS A 54 -0.45 3.49 7.35
CA LYS A 54 -1.61 3.51 6.45
C LYS A 54 -1.19 3.12 5.04
N ILE A 55 -2.15 2.63 4.26
CA ILE A 55 -2.03 2.61 2.80
C ILE A 55 -2.17 4.05 2.33
N ILE A 56 -1.14 4.59 1.68
CA ILE A 56 -1.11 5.98 1.22
C ILE A 56 -1.49 6.12 -0.26
N SER A 57 -1.37 5.04 -1.04
CA SER A 57 -1.74 5.02 -2.46
C SER A 57 -2.05 3.60 -2.93
N ILE A 58 -3.00 3.50 -3.87
CA ILE A 58 -3.32 2.27 -4.60
C ILE A 58 -3.41 2.63 -6.09
N ASN A 59 -2.54 2.03 -6.88
CA ASN A 59 -2.53 2.16 -8.34
C ASN A 59 -3.26 0.96 -8.93
N ASN A 60 -4.44 1.21 -9.52
CA ASN A 60 -5.34 0.16 -9.99
C ASN A 60 -5.61 0.20 -11.51
N GLN A 61 -4.84 1.00 -12.25
CA GLN A 61 -4.90 1.11 -13.72
C GLN A 61 -3.92 0.14 -14.39
#